data_AF-A0A117LDJ2-F1
#
_entry.id   AF-A0A117LDJ2-F1
#
_cell.length_a   1.000
_cell.length_b   1.000
_cell.length_c   1.000
_cell.angle_alpha   90.00
_cell.angle_beta   90.00
_cell.angle_gamma   90.00
#
_symmetry.space_group_name_H-M   'P 1'
#
loop_
_entity.id
_entity.type
_entity.pdbx_description
1 polymer ?
#
loop_
_entity_poly.entity_id
_entity_poly.type
_entity_poly.pdbx_seq_one_letter_code
_entity_poly.pdbx_strand_id
1 'polypeptide(L)'
;MSHWDILELLKTALRRQATEYVRAEVQALEEAFALLLVGTFIGLPAPTTGLVLRLLPHLGSELELLERRVAESDDLFAQVAGILKI
;
A
#
# COMPACT_ATOMS: atom_id res chain seq x y z
N MET A 1 -15.08 41.51 2.10
CA MET A 1 -14.89 40.21 2.80
C MET A 1 -15.73 40.27 4.07
N SER A 2 -16.78 39.47 4.18
CA SER A 2 -17.62 39.45 5.39
C SER A 2 -16.84 38.83 6.55
N HIS A 3 -17.07 39.29 7.78
CA HIS A 3 -16.45 38.75 8.99
C HIS A 3 -16.82 37.27 9.21
N TRP A 4 -17.96 36.83 8.67
CA TRP A 4 -18.37 35.43 8.64
C TRP A 4 -17.53 34.59 7.66
N ASP A 5 -17.10 35.16 6.53
CA ASP A 5 -16.25 34.46 5.56
C ASP A 5 -14.88 34.14 6.17
N ILE A 6 -14.35 35.04 7.01
CA ILE A 6 -13.07 34.87 7.70
C ILE A 6 -13.16 33.71 8.70
N LEU A 7 -14.28 33.60 9.43
CA LEU A 7 -14.52 32.51 10.38
C LEU A 7 -14.62 31.15 9.68
N GLU A 8 -15.30 31.09 8.54
CA GLU A 8 -15.41 29.86 7.76
C GLU A 8 -14.08 29.46 7.11
N LEU A 9 -13.29 30.43 6.65
CA LEU A 9 -11.95 30.20 6.11
C LEU A 9 -10.99 29.69 7.20
N LEU A 10 -11.08 30.25 8.41
CA LEU A 10 -10.29 29.80 9.57
C LEU A 10 -10.67 28.37 10.01
N LYS A 11 -11.96 28.05 10.10
CA LYS A 11 -12.42 26.68 10.43
C LYS A 11 -11.92 25.67 9.40
N THR A 12 -11.99 26.01 8.12
CA THR A 12 -11.56 25.13 7.04
C THR A 12 -10.05 24.92 7.06
N ALA A 13 -9.27 25.97 7.33
CA ALA A 13 -7.82 25.88 7.46
C ALA A 13 -7.40 25.00 8.65
N LEU A 14 -8.00 25.21 9.82
CA LEU A 14 -7.73 24.41 11.03
C LEU A 14 -8.12 22.94 10.83
N ARG A 15 -9.26 22.68 10.20
CA ARG A 15 -9.72 21.32 9.92
C ARG A 15 -8.80 20.60 8.93
N ARG A 16 -8.32 21.29 7.91
CA ARG A 16 -7.28 20.76 7.02
C ARG A 16 -6.02 20.41 7.81
N GLN A 17 -5.49 21.39 8.55
CA GLN A 17 -4.25 21.26 9.30
C GLN A 17 -4.28 20.12 10.33
N ALA A 18 -5.43 19.87 10.97
CA ALA A 18 -5.61 18.77 11.91
C ALA A 18 -5.44 17.37 11.28
N THR A 19 -5.59 17.25 9.95
CA THR A 19 -5.51 15.97 9.22
C THR A 19 -4.33 15.88 8.26
N GLU A 20 -3.58 16.97 8.06
CA GLU A 20 -2.43 17.04 7.15
C GLU A 20 -1.39 15.95 7.46
N TYR A 21 -1.07 15.75 8.74
CA TYR A 21 -0.05 14.78 9.15
C TYR A 21 -0.46 13.34 8.79
N VAL A 22 -1.70 12.95 9.11
CA VAL A 22 -2.22 11.61 8.77
C VAL A 22 -2.29 11.42 7.26
N ARG A 23 -2.64 12.47 6.50
CA ARG A 23 -2.66 12.42 5.03
C ARG A 23 -1.26 12.18 4.45
N ALA A 24 -0.25 12.87 4.97
CA ALA A 24 1.14 12.69 4.56
C ALA A 24 1.64 11.26 4.86
N GLU A 25 1.27 10.71 6.03
CA GLU A 25 1.59 9.33 6.41
C GLU A 25 0.97 8.32 5.43
N VAL A 26 -0.31 8.47 5.09
CA VAL A 26 -1.01 7.60 4.12
C VAL A 26 -0.36 7.67 2.75
N GLN A 27 -0.02 8.86 2.28
CA GLN A 27 0.66 9.04 0.99
C GLN A 27 2.03 8.33 0.97
N ALA A 28 2.81 8.44 2.04
CA ALA A 28 4.09 7.75 2.15
C ALA A 28 3.93 6.22 2.15
N LEU A 29 2.86 5.69 2.75
CA LEU A 29 2.53 4.26 2.71
C LEU A 29 2.13 3.79 1.31
N GLU A 30 1.35 4.58 0.57
CA GLU A 30 0.98 4.27 -0.83
C GLU A 30 2.20 4.25 -1.76
N GLU A 31 3.12 5.19 -1.59
CA GLU A 31 4.39 5.23 -2.32
C GLU A 31 5.28 4.02 -2.00
N ALA A 32 5.39 3.64 -0.71
CA ALA A 32 6.12 2.45 -0.28
C ALA A 32 5.49 1.16 -0.81
N PHE A 33 4.15 1.07 -0.84
CA PHE A 33 3.43 -0.06 -1.41
C PHE A 33 3.67 -0.18 -2.92
N ALA A 34 3.65 0.92 -3.66
CA ALA A 34 3.97 0.94 -5.09
C ALA A 34 5.41 0.45 -5.36
N LEU A 35 6.37 0.84 -4.51
CA LEU A 35 7.75 0.36 -4.58
C LEU A 35 7.86 -1.14 -4.27
N LEU A 36 7.11 -1.66 -3.30
CA LEU A 36 7.04 -3.10 -3.02
C LEU A 36 6.47 -3.90 -4.19
N LEU A 37 5.47 -3.35 -4.88
CA LEU A 37 4.73 -4.05 -5.92
C LEU A 37 5.43 -3.99 -7.29
N VAL A 38 6.10 -2.88 -7.60
CA VAL A 38 6.67 -2.61 -8.94
C VAL A 38 8.18 -2.39 -8.94
N GLY A 39 8.80 -2.09 -7.78
CA GLY A 39 10.23 -1.75 -7.68
C GLY A 39 11.15 -2.86 -8.22
N THR A 40 10.80 -4.12 -7.97
CA THR A 40 11.58 -5.27 -8.47
C THR A 40 11.53 -5.39 -10.00
N PHE A 41 10.45 -4.96 -10.65
CA PHE A 41 10.32 -5.01 -12.12
C PHE A 41 11.13 -3.93 -12.84
N ILE A 42 11.52 -2.86 -12.15
CA ILE A 42 12.34 -1.77 -12.69
C ILE A 42 13.78 -1.76 -12.14
N GLY A 43 14.20 -2.85 -11.50
CA GLY A 43 15.55 -3.02 -10.97
C GLY A 43 15.88 -2.16 -9.75
N LEU A 44 14.86 -1.60 -9.08
CA LEU A 44 15.07 -0.97 -7.78
C LEU A 44 15.37 -2.06 -6.74
N PRO A 45 16.40 -1.86 -5.90
CA PRO A 45 16.66 -2.78 -4.80
C PRO A 45 15.42 -2.82 -3.92
N ALA A 46 15.09 -4.02 -3.43
CA ALA A 46 13.99 -4.20 -2.51
C ALA A 46 14.09 -3.17 -1.36
N PRO A 47 12.96 -2.61 -0.90
CA PRO A 47 12.97 -1.60 0.15
C PRO A 47 13.78 -2.07 1.36
N THR A 48 14.42 -1.12 2.05
CA THR A 48 15.32 -1.41 3.17
C THR A 48 14.65 -2.36 4.17
N THR A 49 15.36 -3.38 4.62
CA THR A 49 14.81 -4.44 5.50
C THR A 49 14.13 -3.85 6.75
N GLY A 50 14.65 -2.75 7.30
CA GLY A 50 14.03 -2.07 8.43
C GLY A 50 12.63 -1.51 8.14
N LEU A 51 12.38 -1.03 6.92
CA LEU A 51 11.06 -0.58 6.47
C LEU A 51 10.11 -1.78 6.31
N VAL A 52 10.58 -2.85 5.66
CA VAL A 52 9.79 -4.08 5.47
C VAL A 52 9.36 -4.67 6.81
N LEU A 53 10.26 -4.73 7.80
CA LEU A 53 9.96 -5.22 9.14
C LEU A 53 8.93 -4.36 9.90
N ARG A 54 8.90 -3.04 9.67
CA ARG A 54 7.89 -2.14 10.25
C ARG A 54 6.52 -2.28 9.58
N LEU A 55 6.51 -2.66 8.30
CA LEU A 55 5.28 -2.88 7.53
C LEU A 55 4.71 -4.28 7.74
N LEU A 56 5.52 -5.27 8.11
CA LEU A 56 5.12 -6.66 8.35
C LEU A 56 3.85 -6.83 9.20
N PRO A 57 3.65 -6.12 10.33
CA PRO A 57 2.43 -6.21 11.14
C PRO A 57 1.16 -5.75 10.40
N HIS A 58 1.30 -4.92 9.38
CA HIS A 58 0.20 -4.39 8.57
C HIS A 58 -0.12 -5.27 7.34
N LEU A 59 0.74 -6.24 7.03
CA LEU A 59 0.58 -7.15 5.88
C LEU A 59 -0.13 -8.46 6.24
N GLY A 60 -0.65 -8.60 7.47
CA GLY A 60 -1.18 -9.88 7.97
C GLY A 60 -2.29 -10.47 7.10
N SER A 61 -3.29 -9.67 6.74
CA SER A 61 -4.41 -10.11 5.89
C SER A 61 -3.96 -10.54 4.49
N GLU A 62 -2.99 -9.84 3.94
CA GLU A 62 -2.44 -10.05 2.61
C GLU A 62 -1.56 -11.30 2.60
N LEU A 63 -0.78 -11.53 3.67
CA LEU A 63 0.02 -12.74 3.85
C LEU A 63 -0.86 -13.99 4.00
N GLU A 64 -1.97 -13.91 4.75
CA GLU A 64 -2.95 -15.02 4.81
C GLU A 64 -3.56 -15.32 3.43
N LEU A 65 -3.85 -14.28 2.65
CA LEU A 65 -4.39 -14.45 1.30
C LEU A 65 -3.36 -15.03 0.34
N LEU A 66 -2.10 -14.64 0.48
CA LEU A 66 -0.97 -15.15 -0.28
C LEU A 66 -0.67 -16.61 0.07
N GLU A 67 -0.75 -16.98 1.35
CA GLU A 67 -0.60 -18.36 1.82
C GLU A 67 -1.68 -19.27 1.22
N ARG A 68 -2.95 -18.84 1.24
CA ARG A 68 -4.04 -19.56 0.59
C ARG A 68 -3.81 -19.72 -0.90
N ARG A 69 -3.38 -18.64 -1.57
CA ARG A 69 -3.05 -18.70 -3.01
C ARG A 69 -1.91 -19.64 -3.31
N VAL A 70 -0.87 -19.67 -2.48
CA VAL A 70 0.26 -20.59 -2.64
C VAL A 70 -0.20 -22.03 -2.44
N ALA A 71 -1.03 -22.30 -1.43
CA ALA A 71 -1.62 -23.62 -1.20
C ALA A 71 -2.52 -24.08 -2.37
N GLU A 72 -3.23 -23.15 -3.01
CA GLU A 72 -4.02 -23.39 -4.21
C GLU A 72 -3.17 -23.39 -5.50
N SER A 73 -1.92 -22.90 -5.45
CA SER A 73 -1.09 -22.68 -6.63
C SER A 73 -0.53 -23.97 -7.23
N ASP A 74 -0.48 -25.05 -6.45
CA ASP A 74 -0.17 -26.40 -6.96
C ASP A 74 -1.16 -26.81 -8.07
N ASP A 75 -2.42 -26.36 -7.98
CA ASP A 75 -3.46 -26.60 -8.99
C ASP A 75 -3.32 -25.66 -10.20
N LEU A 76 -2.74 -24.47 -10.00
CA LEU A 76 -2.53 -23.48 -11.06
C LEU A 76 -1.37 -23.86 -11.99
N PHE A 77 -0.27 -24.38 -11.45
CA PHE A 77 0.80 -24.94 -12.28
C PHE A 77 0.34 -26.20 -13.02
N ALA A 78 -0.47 -27.06 -12.38
CA ALA A 78 -1.10 -28.20 -13.04
C ALA A 78 -2.06 -27.79 -14.17
N GLN A 79 -2.88 -26.76 -13.98
CA GLN A 79 -3.75 -26.21 -15.02
C GLN A 79 -2.96 -25.55 -16.15
N VAL A 80 -1.91 -24.79 -15.86
CA VAL A 80 -1.05 -24.15 -16.86
C VAL A 80 -0.25 -25.20 -17.65
N ALA A 81 0.28 -26.25 -17.00
CA ALA A 81 0.90 -27.38 -17.68
C ALA A 81 -0.10 -28.13 -18.58
N GLY A 82 -1.32 -28.35 -18.09
CA GLY A 82 -2.41 -28.91 -18.89
C GLY A 82 -2.79 -28.06 -20.11
N ILE A 83 -2.76 -26.74 -19.99
CA ILE A 83 -2.99 -25.79 -21.10
C ILE A 83 -1.80 -25.80 -22.08
N LEU A 84 -0.57 -25.84 -21.58
CA LEU A 84 0.65 -25.84 -22.41
C LEU A 84 1.00 -27.22 -23.00
N LYS A 85 0.25 -28.29 -22.67
CA LYS A 85 0.51 -29.68 -23.13
C LYS A 85 1.97 -30.12 -22.97
N ILE A 86 2.58 -29.73 -21.86
CA ILE A 86 3.91 -30.19 -21.43
C ILE A 86 3.80 -30.97 -20.13
#